data_AF-A0A7W4W8M2-F1
#
_entry.id   AF-A0A7W4W8M2-F1
#
_cell.length_a   1.000
_cell.length_b   1.000
_cell.length_c   1.000
_cell.angle_alpha   90.00
_cell.angle_beta   90.00
_cell.angle_gamma   90.00
#
_symmetry.space_group_name_H-M   'P 1'
#
loop_
_entity.id
_entity.type
_entity.pdbx_description
1 polymer ?
#
loop_
_entity_poly.entity_id
_entity_poly.type
_entity_poly.pdbx_seq_one_letter_code
_entity_poly.pdbx_strand_id
1 'polypeptide(L)'
;MQYKEGSLFFSASDLTAYLDSPFASWMDRYALECPGGEVAPDEIESMDRLLFAKGYKHESEVEAALQQEFDTFIAIDGKGDAEKIANTRAALEAGIDVVTQACFRVGQFFGYADFLIKVPGKSRLGDYHYEVWDAKLSKRAKPSHALQLCLYVDMLESIQGRKPDRVVVALGSGERHPIPLSECYAYYQSVREDFLAVQEQFDPNQQPDPAAFNSWGRWSDYAKEILLERDHLYQVANITREQIKKLNRVGIETMAGLAATSVDKVPGIGQPVFERLKVLICT
;
A
#
# COMPACT_ATOMS: atom_id res chain seq x y z
N MET A 1 -5.90 0.42 -8.52
CA MET A 1 -6.22 1.65 -9.30
C MET A 1 -7.45 1.34 -10.15
N GLN A 2 -8.24 2.33 -10.54
CA GLN A 2 -9.45 2.09 -11.33
C GLN A 2 -9.86 3.30 -12.18
N TYR A 3 -10.41 3.04 -13.36
CA TYR A 3 -11.08 4.08 -14.15
C TYR A 3 -12.53 4.28 -13.68
N LYS A 4 -12.91 5.52 -13.41
CA LYS A 4 -14.29 5.94 -13.20
C LYS A 4 -14.58 7.15 -14.08
N GLU A 5 -15.63 7.09 -14.87
CA GLU A 5 -16.06 8.21 -15.73
C GLU A 5 -14.93 8.72 -16.66
N GLY A 6 -14.08 7.81 -17.15
CA GLY A 6 -12.94 8.16 -18.01
C GLY A 6 -11.73 8.77 -17.30
N SER A 7 -11.74 8.87 -15.97
CA SER A 7 -10.62 9.35 -15.15
C SER A 7 -10.04 8.23 -14.30
N LEU A 8 -8.71 8.21 -14.13
CA LEU A 8 -8.02 7.26 -13.26
C LEU A 8 -8.10 7.71 -11.80
N PHE A 9 -8.45 6.78 -10.92
CA PHE A 9 -8.51 6.97 -9.47
C PHE A 9 -7.64 5.97 -8.72
N PHE A 10 -7.04 6.46 -7.64
CA PHE A 10 -6.20 5.70 -6.74
C PHE A 10 -6.87 5.51 -5.39
N SER A 11 -6.68 4.34 -4.80
CA SER A 11 -7.12 3.99 -3.44
C SER A 11 -5.98 4.10 -2.44
N ALA A 12 -6.28 3.96 -1.15
CA ALA A 12 -5.25 3.86 -0.13
C ALA A 12 -4.31 2.66 -0.35
N SER A 13 -4.87 1.53 -0.80
CA SER A 13 -4.10 0.32 -1.12
C SER A 13 -3.11 0.54 -2.26
N ASP A 14 -3.44 1.38 -3.24
CA ASP A 14 -2.54 1.72 -4.35
C ASP A 14 -1.33 2.53 -3.86
N LEU A 15 -1.56 3.48 -2.95
CA LEU A 15 -0.49 4.27 -2.33
C LEU A 15 0.44 3.38 -1.49
N THR A 16 -0.12 2.44 -0.72
CA THR A 16 0.68 1.49 0.06
C THR A 16 1.42 0.49 -0.84
N ALA A 17 0.80 0.03 -1.93
CA ALA A 17 1.43 -0.84 -2.90
C ALA A 17 2.65 -0.17 -3.56
N TYR A 18 2.54 1.12 -3.89
CA TYR A 18 3.67 1.92 -4.37
C TYR A 18 4.81 2.00 -3.36
N LEU A 19 4.50 2.26 -2.09
CA LEU A 19 5.52 2.34 -1.05
C LEU A 19 6.25 1.01 -0.86
N ASP A 20 5.52 -0.10 -0.89
CA ASP A 20 6.08 -1.44 -0.73
C ASP A 20 6.86 -1.88 -1.98
N SER A 21 6.35 -1.54 -3.17
CA SER A 21 6.94 -1.88 -4.46
C SER A 21 6.49 -0.93 -5.58
N PRO A 22 7.34 0.05 -5.97
CA PRO A 22 7.08 0.87 -7.14
C PRO A 22 6.94 0.05 -8.43
N PHE A 23 7.63 -1.09 -8.52
CA PHE A 23 7.44 -2.05 -9.61
C PHE A 23 6.01 -2.59 -9.65
N ALA A 24 5.49 -3.08 -8.52
CA ALA A 24 4.12 -3.60 -8.45
C ALA A 24 3.10 -2.52 -8.79
N SER A 25 3.29 -1.30 -8.30
CA SER A 25 2.42 -0.17 -8.61
C SER A 25 2.41 0.20 -10.09
N TRP A 26 3.57 0.15 -10.76
CA TRP A 26 3.64 0.34 -12.22
C TRP A 26 2.93 -0.80 -12.96
N MET A 27 3.16 -2.04 -12.56
CA MET A 27 2.52 -3.22 -13.17
C MET A 27 1.00 -3.22 -12.97
N ASP A 28 0.51 -2.75 -11.82
CA ASP A 28 -0.92 -2.60 -11.53
C ASP A 28 -1.60 -1.64 -12.51
N ARG A 29 -0.92 -0.54 -12.88
CA ARG A 29 -1.42 0.38 -13.90
C ARG A 29 -1.27 -0.17 -15.31
N TYR A 30 -0.13 -0.80 -15.62
CA TYR A 30 0.09 -1.44 -16.92
C TYR A 30 -1.00 -2.45 -17.24
N ALA A 31 -1.32 -3.34 -16.29
CA ALA A 31 -2.38 -4.32 -16.46
C ALA A 31 -3.78 -3.71 -16.64
N LEU A 32 -4.01 -2.52 -16.07
CA LEU A 32 -5.27 -1.77 -16.21
C LEU A 32 -5.38 -1.09 -17.58
N GLU A 33 -4.29 -0.51 -18.09
CA GLU A 33 -4.28 0.32 -19.31
C GLU A 33 -3.88 -0.43 -20.58
N CYS A 34 -3.25 -1.60 -20.45
CA CYS A 34 -2.84 -2.46 -21.55
C CYS A 34 -3.54 -3.84 -21.50
N PRO A 35 -4.89 -3.90 -21.59
CA PRO A 35 -5.65 -5.15 -21.55
C PRO A 35 -5.40 -5.95 -22.84
N GLY A 36 -4.39 -6.82 -22.80
CA GLY A 36 -3.87 -7.54 -23.96
C GLY A 36 -2.40 -7.94 -23.80
N GLY A 37 -1.71 -7.40 -22.80
CA GLY A 37 -0.43 -7.97 -22.35
C GLY A 37 -0.63 -9.39 -21.83
N GLU A 38 0.34 -10.27 -22.12
CA GLU A 38 0.32 -11.69 -21.69
C GLU A 38 0.61 -11.89 -20.19
N VAL A 39 0.69 -10.81 -19.42
CA VAL A 39 1.12 -10.83 -18.02
C VAL A 39 -0.08 -10.72 -17.08
N ALA A 40 -0.24 -11.71 -16.21
CA ALA A 40 -1.23 -11.73 -15.15
C ALA A 40 -0.57 -11.58 -13.77
N PRO A 41 -1.25 -10.98 -12.78
CA PRO A 41 -0.75 -10.99 -11.41
C PRO A 41 -0.76 -12.42 -10.85
N ASP A 42 0.12 -12.67 -9.88
CA ASP A 42 0.24 -13.93 -9.15
C ASP A 42 -1.13 -14.34 -8.56
N GLU A 43 -1.43 -15.64 -8.58
CA GLU A 43 -2.69 -16.15 -8.02
C GLU A 43 -2.76 -15.97 -6.49
N ILE A 44 -3.94 -15.58 -5.99
CA ILE A 44 -4.17 -15.49 -4.54
C ILE A 44 -4.26 -16.92 -3.97
N GLU A 45 -3.25 -17.30 -3.20
CA GLU A 45 -3.16 -18.60 -2.55
C GLU A 45 -4.31 -18.83 -1.54
N SER A 46 -4.55 -20.10 -1.21
CA SER A 46 -5.57 -20.50 -0.23
C SER A 46 -5.39 -19.85 1.15
N MET A 47 -4.14 -19.61 1.57
CA MET A 47 -3.81 -18.97 2.85
C MET A 47 -4.26 -17.51 2.90
N ASP A 48 -4.08 -16.78 1.79
CA ASP A 48 -4.48 -15.37 1.69
C ASP A 48 -5.99 -15.20 1.74
N ARG A 49 -6.75 -16.13 1.12
CA ARG A 49 -8.23 -16.15 1.24
C ARG A 49 -8.69 -16.32 2.67
N LEU A 50 -8.03 -17.21 3.42
CA LEU A 50 -8.27 -17.40 4.86
C LEU A 50 -7.94 -16.13 5.66
N LEU A 51 -6.89 -15.42 5.28
CA LEU A 51 -6.51 -14.15 5.91
C LEU A 51 -7.56 -13.06 5.65
N PHE A 52 -8.06 -12.94 4.41
CA PHE A 52 -9.14 -12.01 4.06
C PHE A 52 -10.42 -12.31 4.85
N ALA A 53 -10.83 -13.58 4.92
CA ALA A 53 -12.02 -13.98 5.68
C ALA A 53 -11.89 -13.63 7.18
N LYS A 54 -10.71 -13.82 7.77
CA LYS A 54 -10.43 -13.39 9.16
C LYS A 54 -10.41 -11.87 9.31
N GLY A 55 -9.93 -11.14 8.30
CA GLY A 55 -9.99 -9.68 8.25
C GLY A 55 -11.42 -9.17 8.33
N TYR A 56 -12.31 -9.66 7.47
CA TYR A 56 -13.73 -9.30 7.50
C TYR A 56 -14.40 -9.63 8.84
N LYS A 57 -14.09 -10.79 9.43
CA LYS A 57 -14.61 -11.14 10.75
C LYS A 57 -14.17 -10.13 11.82
N HIS A 58 -12.91 -9.71 11.79
CA HIS A 58 -12.39 -8.70 12.73
C HIS A 58 -13.06 -7.34 12.53
N GLU A 59 -13.24 -6.90 11.29
CA GLU A 59 -13.98 -5.67 10.99
C GLU A 59 -15.41 -5.72 11.55
N SER A 60 -16.13 -6.83 11.36
CA SER A 60 -17.48 -7.02 11.93
C SER A 60 -17.50 -7.05 13.46
N GLU A 61 -16.46 -7.59 14.11
CA GLU A 61 -16.32 -7.57 15.57
C GLU A 61 -16.09 -6.16 16.10
N VAL A 62 -15.27 -5.35 15.41
CA VAL A 62 -15.06 -3.94 15.72
C VAL A 62 -16.35 -3.14 15.53
N GLU A 63 -17.07 -3.37 14.43
CA GLU A 63 -18.35 -2.74 14.15
C GLU A 63 -19.39 -3.04 15.23
N ALA A 64 -19.54 -4.31 15.62
CA ALA A 64 -20.47 -4.72 16.67
C ALA A 64 -20.13 -4.09 18.03
N ALA A 65 -18.84 -3.92 18.35
CA ALA A 65 -18.41 -3.24 19.58
C ALA A 65 -18.75 -1.74 19.54
N LEU A 66 -18.54 -1.08 18.40
CA LEU A 66 -18.87 0.34 18.23
C LEU A 66 -20.38 0.59 18.30
N GLN A 67 -21.22 -0.30 17.75
CA GLN A 67 -22.68 -0.23 17.85
C GLN A 67 -23.20 -0.33 19.30
N GLN A 68 -22.44 -0.96 20.20
CA GLN A 68 -22.80 -1.03 21.63
C GLN A 68 -22.32 0.18 22.43
N GLU A 69 -21.29 0.88 21.95
CA GLU A 69 -20.64 2.00 22.66
C GLU A 69 -21.25 3.36 22.31
N PHE A 70 -21.77 3.52 21.10
CA PHE A 70 -22.27 4.79 20.58
C PHE A 70 -23.78 4.75 20.30
N ASP A 71 -24.44 5.90 20.48
CA ASP A 71 -25.91 6.01 20.37
C ASP A 71 -26.40 5.94 18.92
N THR A 72 -25.66 6.56 17.99
CA THR A 72 -26.03 6.60 16.57
C THR A 72 -24.96 5.98 15.69
N PHE A 73 -25.40 5.10 14.80
CA PHE A 73 -24.55 4.33 13.91
C PHE A 73 -25.17 4.27 12.52
N ILE A 74 -24.36 4.42 11.47
CA ILE A 74 -24.80 4.19 10.09
C ILE A 74 -23.68 3.55 9.25
N ALA A 75 -24.04 2.53 8.48
CA ALA A 75 -23.22 2.06 7.37
C ALA A 75 -23.69 2.75 6.10
N ILE A 76 -22.78 3.44 5.40
CA ILE A 76 -23.12 4.16 4.17
C ILE A 76 -23.42 3.16 3.06
N ASP A 77 -24.62 3.28 2.50
CA ASP A 77 -25.07 2.55 1.32
C ASP A 77 -25.49 3.53 0.21
N GLY A 78 -25.63 3.03 -1.02
CA GLY A 78 -26.04 3.79 -2.19
C GLY A 78 -25.87 3.00 -3.48
N LYS A 79 -26.66 3.33 -4.51
CA LYS A 79 -26.66 2.64 -5.81
C LYS A 79 -25.41 2.90 -6.63
N GLY A 80 -24.69 3.99 -6.35
CA GLY A 80 -23.45 4.35 -7.02
C GLY A 80 -22.61 5.31 -6.19
N ASP A 81 -21.38 5.55 -6.65
CA ASP A 81 -20.37 6.31 -5.90
C ASP A 81 -20.83 7.72 -5.52
N ALA A 82 -21.50 8.43 -6.44
CA ALA A 82 -22.01 9.78 -6.20
C ALA A 82 -23.02 9.83 -5.05
N GLU A 83 -23.92 8.85 -4.99
CA GLU A 83 -24.91 8.73 -3.91
C GLU A 83 -24.22 8.38 -2.59
N LYS A 84 -23.24 7.46 -2.59
CA LYS A 84 -22.48 7.11 -1.38
C LYS A 84 -21.68 8.30 -0.83
N ILE A 85 -21.07 9.11 -1.70
CA ILE A 85 -20.37 10.35 -1.30
C ILE A 85 -21.35 11.35 -0.69
N ALA A 86 -22.53 11.52 -1.30
CA ALA A 86 -23.56 12.41 -0.79
C ALA A 86 -24.11 11.93 0.57
N ASN A 87 -24.38 10.63 0.71
CA ASN A 87 -24.84 10.01 1.95
C ASN A 87 -23.78 10.09 3.06
N THR A 88 -22.50 9.93 2.70
CA THR A 88 -21.38 10.15 3.63
C THR A 88 -21.42 11.58 4.18
N ARG A 89 -21.49 12.58 3.29
CA ARG A 89 -21.59 13.99 3.71
C ARG A 89 -22.79 14.24 4.62
N ALA A 90 -23.97 13.75 4.23
CA ALA A 90 -25.19 13.94 5.00
C ALA A 90 -25.09 13.32 6.40
N ALA A 91 -24.49 12.13 6.53
CA ALA A 91 -24.27 11.47 7.83
C ALA A 91 -23.31 12.28 8.73
N LEU A 92 -22.23 12.82 8.15
CA LEU A 92 -21.28 13.65 8.90
C LEU A 92 -21.90 14.99 9.32
N GLU A 93 -22.73 15.62 8.48
CA GLU A 93 -23.43 16.87 8.80
C GLU A 93 -24.56 16.66 9.84
N ALA A 94 -25.20 15.49 9.83
CA ALA A 94 -26.18 15.09 10.84
C ALA A 94 -25.52 14.76 12.20
N GLY A 95 -24.20 14.65 12.25
CA GLY A 95 -23.47 14.34 13.47
C GLY A 95 -23.72 12.93 13.99
N ILE A 96 -23.84 11.94 13.10
CA ILE A 96 -23.91 10.52 13.48
C ILE A 96 -22.62 10.13 14.21
N ASP A 97 -22.71 9.39 15.32
CA ASP A 97 -21.55 9.14 16.17
C ASP A 97 -20.53 8.19 15.52
N VAL A 98 -21.03 7.18 14.78
CA VAL A 98 -20.20 6.25 14.01
C VAL A 98 -20.72 6.11 12.58
N VAL A 99 -19.87 6.44 11.60
CA VAL A 99 -20.15 6.25 10.17
C VAL A 99 -19.19 5.22 9.60
N THR A 100 -19.71 4.14 9.02
CA THR A 100 -18.89 3.09 8.37
C THR A 100 -19.08 3.07 6.87
N GLN A 101 -18.11 2.47 6.16
CA GLN A 101 -18.10 2.42 4.69
C GLN A 101 -18.20 3.82 4.05
N ALA A 102 -17.67 4.83 4.74
CA ALA A 102 -17.72 6.23 4.31
C ALA A 102 -16.95 6.41 3.01
N CYS A 103 -17.63 6.91 1.98
CA CYS A 103 -17.11 7.00 0.63
C CYS A 103 -16.60 8.41 0.34
N PHE A 104 -15.37 8.50 -0.16
CA PHE A 104 -14.70 9.76 -0.45
C PHE A 104 -14.17 9.80 -1.88
N ARG A 105 -14.16 11.02 -2.45
CA ARG A 105 -13.49 11.38 -3.70
C ARG A 105 -12.86 12.76 -3.54
N VAL A 106 -11.53 12.84 -3.56
CA VAL A 106 -10.78 14.10 -3.51
C VAL A 106 -9.60 14.02 -4.45
N GLY A 107 -9.51 14.96 -5.40
CA GLY A 107 -8.50 14.93 -6.46
C GLY A 107 -8.57 13.63 -7.26
N GLN A 108 -7.42 12.96 -7.39
CA GLN A 108 -7.29 11.65 -8.07
C GLN A 108 -7.47 10.46 -7.12
N PHE A 109 -7.89 10.69 -5.87
CA PHE A 109 -8.10 9.61 -4.91
C PHE A 109 -9.58 9.33 -4.66
N PHE A 110 -9.90 8.04 -4.52
CA PHE A 110 -11.22 7.52 -4.25
C PHE A 110 -11.12 6.30 -3.32
N GLY A 111 -11.97 6.21 -2.30
CA GLY A 111 -11.95 5.07 -1.40
C GLY A 111 -13.01 5.09 -0.32
N TYR A 112 -12.96 4.05 0.50
CA TYR A 112 -13.89 3.79 1.59
C TYR A 112 -13.12 3.72 2.91
N ALA A 113 -13.45 4.61 3.85
CA ALA A 113 -12.94 4.50 5.21
C ALA A 113 -13.79 3.51 5.99
N ASP A 114 -13.14 2.60 6.72
CA ASP A 114 -13.83 1.58 7.52
C ASP A 114 -14.74 2.24 8.56
N PHE A 115 -14.18 3.19 9.33
CA PHE A 115 -14.88 3.85 10.44
C PHE A 115 -14.50 5.33 10.55
N LEU A 116 -15.50 6.18 10.73
CA LEU A 116 -15.35 7.57 11.15
C LEU A 116 -16.03 7.75 12.49
N ILE A 117 -15.27 8.18 13.50
CA ILE A 117 -15.76 8.30 14.88
C ILE A 117 -15.86 9.76 15.26
N LYS A 118 -17.07 10.19 15.64
CA LYS A 118 -17.34 11.55 16.08
C LYS A 118 -16.72 11.81 17.43
N VAL A 119 -16.02 12.94 17.53
CA VAL A 119 -15.36 13.41 18.75
C VAL A 119 -15.61 14.90 18.95
N PRO A 120 -15.61 15.41 20.19
CA PRO A 120 -15.77 16.84 20.46
C PRO A 120 -14.66 17.68 19.83
N GLY A 121 -14.99 18.89 19.37
CA GLY A 121 -14.01 19.87 18.87
C GLY A 121 -14.56 20.68 17.70
N LYS A 122 -14.29 21.99 17.70
CA LYS A 122 -14.82 22.91 16.67
C LYS A 122 -14.35 22.51 15.27
N SER A 123 -15.28 22.44 14.32
CA SER A 123 -15.04 22.19 12.90
C SER A 123 -16.11 22.87 12.04
N ARG A 124 -16.09 22.66 10.71
CA ARG A 124 -17.17 23.08 9.81
C ARG A 124 -18.49 22.34 10.05
N LEU A 125 -18.46 21.23 10.78
CA LEU A 125 -19.64 20.45 11.17
C LEU A 125 -20.27 20.95 12.50
N GLY A 126 -19.68 21.96 13.13
CA GLY A 126 -20.13 22.53 14.40
C GLY A 126 -19.16 22.23 15.54
N ASP A 127 -19.66 21.66 16.62
CA ASP A 127 -18.91 21.47 17.88
C ASP A 127 -18.23 20.10 18.00
N TYR A 128 -18.17 19.38 16.88
CA TYR A 128 -17.55 18.07 16.75
C TYR A 128 -16.78 17.95 15.44
N HIS A 129 -15.94 16.92 15.35
CA HIS A 129 -15.25 16.48 14.14
C HIS A 129 -15.14 14.95 14.18
N TYR A 130 -14.58 14.35 13.13
CA TYR A 130 -14.38 12.91 13.03
C TYR A 130 -12.90 12.53 13.01
N GLU A 131 -12.58 11.45 13.70
CA GLU A 131 -11.33 10.71 13.59
C GLU A 131 -11.51 9.55 12.61
N VAL A 132 -10.44 9.20 11.87
CA VAL A 132 -10.44 8.04 10.97
C VAL A 132 -9.90 6.83 11.71
N TRP A 133 -10.65 5.74 11.65
CA TRP A 133 -10.35 4.46 12.28
C TRP A 133 -10.32 3.35 11.22
N ASP A 134 -9.42 2.38 11.39
CA ASP A 134 -9.24 1.24 10.46
C ASP A 134 -9.06 -0.06 11.28
N ALA A 135 -9.75 -1.12 10.86
CA ALA A 135 -9.71 -2.40 11.55
C ALA A 135 -8.64 -3.31 10.93
N LYS A 136 -7.62 -3.67 11.71
CA LYS A 136 -6.56 -4.58 11.26
C LYS A 136 -6.49 -5.85 12.10
N LEU A 137 -6.53 -6.99 11.42
CA LEU A 137 -6.31 -8.31 12.03
C LEU A 137 -4.93 -8.43 12.70
N SER A 138 -3.94 -7.64 12.26
CA SER A 138 -2.60 -7.64 12.85
C SER A 138 -2.63 -7.32 14.34
N LYS A 139 -1.83 -8.02 15.14
CA LYS A 139 -1.69 -7.76 16.58
C LYS A 139 -0.83 -6.54 16.92
N ARG A 140 -0.23 -5.88 15.92
CA ARG A 140 0.62 -4.70 16.08
C ARG A 140 0.34 -3.73 14.95
N ALA A 141 0.28 -2.44 15.27
CA ALA A 141 0.26 -1.41 14.26
C ALA A 141 1.56 -1.43 13.46
N LYS A 142 1.43 -1.37 12.12
CA LYS A 142 2.57 -1.16 11.21
C LYS A 142 2.56 0.30 10.76
N PRO A 143 3.72 0.92 10.51
CA PRO A 143 3.79 2.28 9.98
C PRO A 143 2.96 2.48 8.69
N SER A 144 2.85 1.45 7.84
CA SER A 144 2.03 1.51 6.62
C SER A 144 0.53 1.69 6.88
N HIS A 145 -0.01 1.23 8.02
CA HIS A 145 -1.42 1.45 8.36
C HIS A 145 -1.73 2.93 8.62
N ALA A 146 -0.76 3.66 9.20
CA ALA A 146 -0.91 5.09 9.45
C ALA A 146 -1.02 5.88 8.13
N LEU A 147 -0.33 5.45 7.07
CA LEU A 147 -0.38 6.11 5.77
C LEU A 147 -1.73 5.98 5.08
N GLN A 148 -2.33 4.78 5.11
CA GLN A 148 -3.68 4.55 4.61
C GLN A 148 -4.69 5.45 5.33
N LEU A 149 -4.60 5.54 6.65
CA LEU A 149 -5.46 6.41 7.46
C LEU A 149 -5.23 7.90 7.15
N CYS A 150 -3.98 8.33 6.93
CA CYS A 150 -3.67 9.71 6.54
C CYS A 150 -4.32 10.12 5.22
N LEU A 151 -4.47 9.19 4.26
CA LEU A 151 -5.18 9.47 3.01
C LEU A 151 -6.63 9.85 3.27
N TYR A 152 -7.34 9.10 4.12
CA TYR A 152 -8.71 9.43 4.47
C TYR A 152 -8.81 10.68 5.33
N VAL A 153 -7.79 11.00 6.12
CA VAL A 153 -7.71 12.29 6.83
C VAL A 153 -7.63 13.46 5.84
N ASP A 154 -6.81 13.36 4.80
CA ASP A 154 -6.71 14.38 3.72
C ASP A 154 -8.08 14.60 3.06
N MET A 155 -8.80 13.50 2.78
CA MET A 155 -10.14 13.57 2.21
C MET A 155 -11.17 14.18 3.17
N LEU A 156 -11.15 13.76 4.43
CA LEU A 156 -12.09 14.18 5.47
C LEU A 156 -11.91 15.67 5.83
N GLU A 157 -10.67 16.17 5.82
CA GLU A 157 -10.38 17.59 6.06
C GLU A 157 -11.12 18.49 5.08
N SER A 158 -11.31 18.07 3.83
CA SER A 158 -12.06 18.84 2.82
C SER A 158 -13.53 19.09 3.23
N ILE A 159 -14.09 18.21 4.06
CA ILE A 159 -15.47 18.27 4.55
C ILE A 159 -15.54 19.05 5.85
N GLN A 160 -14.82 18.61 6.89
CA GLN A 160 -14.93 19.20 8.22
C GLN A 160 -14.02 20.43 8.44
N GLY A 161 -13.16 20.76 7.47
CA GLY A 161 -12.29 21.94 7.48
C GLY A 161 -11.11 21.88 8.45
N ARG A 162 -10.84 20.72 9.03
CA ARG A 162 -9.65 20.45 9.86
C ARG A 162 -9.27 18.98 9.82
N LYS A 163 -8.01 18.69 10.10
CA LYS A 163 -7.52 17.34 10.40
C LYS A 163 -7.86 16.96 11.84
N PRO A 164 -8.14 15.69 12.15
CA PRO A 164 -8.13 15.19 13.52
C PRO A 164 -6.71 15.22 14.10
N ASP A 165 -6.59 15.07 15.43
CA ASP A 165 -5.29 15.10 16.11
C ASP A 165 -4.55 13.76 16.02
N ARG A 166 -5.29 12.70 15.69
CA ARG A 166 -4.82 11.32 15.58
C ARG A 166 -5.69 10.51 14.62
N VAL A 167 -5.18 9.34 14.26
CA VAL A 167 -5.93 8.24 13.66
C VAL A 167 -5.85 7.02 14.56
N VAL A 168 -6.74 6.05 14.42
CA VAL A 168 -6.77 4.88 15.30
C VAL A 168 -6.76 3.58 14.50
N VAL A 169 -5.89 2.66 14.88
CA VAL A 169 -5.90 1.30 14.37
C VAL A 169 -6.57 0.39 15.40
N ALA A 170 -7.71 -0.20 15.07
CA ALA A 170 -8.38 -1.20 15.89
C ALA A 170 -7.78 -2.58 15.60
N LEU A 171 -6.92 -3.06 16.50
CA LEU A 171 -6.12 -4.27 16.32
C LEU A 171 -6.89 -5.55 16.66
N GLY A 172 -6.48 -6.67 16.06
CA GLY A 172 -7.02 -8.02 16.35
C GLY A 172 -6.84 -8.51 17.79
N SER A 173 -6.15 -7.75 18.65
CA SER A 173 -6.08 -7.98 20.10
C SER A 173 -7.27 -7.39 20.87
N GLY A 174 -8.10 -6.57 20.22
CA GLY A 174 -9.09 -5.70 20.85
C GLY A 174 -8.52 -4.35 21.31
N GLU A 175 -7.21 -4.13 21.19
CA GLU A 175 -6.57 -2.84 21.48
C GLU A 175 -6.90 -1.82 20.39
N ARG A 176 -7.29 -0.61 20.81
CA ARG A 176 -7.39 0.57 19.94
C ARG A 176 -6.09 1.35 20.07
N HIS A 177 -5.30 1.37 19.01
CA HIS A 177 -3.98 1.99 19.02
C HIS A 177 -4.04 3.38 18.36
N PRO A 178 -4.05 4.48 19.14
CA PRO A 178 -4.03 5.82 18.59
C PRO A 178 -2.65 6.17 18.06
N ILE A 179 -2.59 6.76 16.87
CA ILE A 179 -1.37 7.24 16.22
C ILE A 179 -1.51 8.76 16.05
N PRO A 180 -0.69 9.58 16.74
CA PRO A 180 -0.70 11.02 16.58
C PRO A 180 -0.43 11.41 15.13
N LEU A 181 -1.23 12.32 14.58
CA LEU A 181 -1.07 12.75 13.18
C LEU A 181 0.30 13.38 12.92
N SER A 182 0.85 14.07 13.94
CA SER A 182 2.16 14.70 13.90
C SER A 182 3.31 13.73 13.61
N GLU A 183 3.13 12.44 13.85
CA GLU A 183 4.17 11.43 13.65
C GLU A 183 4.22 10.87 12.22
N CYS A 184 3.12 10.97 11.46
CA CYS A 184 2.98 10.29 10.17
C CYS A 184 2.57 11.20 9.01
N TYR A 185 1.89 12.32 9.27
CA TYR A 185 1.24 13.09 8.21
C TYR A 185 2.24 13.73 7.22
N ALA A 186 3.35 14.30 7.70
CA ALA A 186 4.36 14.89 6.82
C ALA A 186 5.02 13.86 5.89
N TYR A 187 5.27 12.66 6.40
CA TYR A 187 5.79 11.54 5.60
C TYR A 187 4.76 11.08 4.57
N TYR A 188 3.49 10.95 4.99
CA TYR A 188 2.38 10.67 4.07
C TYR A 188 2.30 11.68 2.91
N GLN A 189 2.44 12.98 3.18
CA GLN A 189 2.39 14.01 2.14
C GLN A 189 3.49 13.80 1.10
N SER A 190 4.73 13.57 1.54
CA SER A 190 5.86 13.27 0.64
C SER A 190 5.58 12.03 -0.21
N VAL A 191 5.13 10.93 0.40
CA VAL A 191 4.84 9.68 -0.32
C VAL A 191 3.71 9.87 -1.34
N ARG A 192 2.67 10.64 -0.98
CA ARG A 192 1.55 10.96 -1.87
C ARG A 192 1.98 11.80 -3.07
N GLU A 193 2.80 12.82 -2.85
CA GLU A 193 3.32 13.67 -3.93
C GLU A 193 4.22 12.88 -4.88
N ASP A 194 5.14 12.08 -4.34
CA ASP A 194 6.00 11.20 -5.13
C ASP A 194 5.19 10.18 -5.93
N PHE A 195 4.19 9.56 -5.30
CA PHE A 195 3.29 8.62 -5.98
C PHE A 195 2.56 9.29 -7.15
N LEU A 196 1.96 10.46 -6.93
CA LEU A 196 1.25 11.17 -8.00
C LEU A 196 2.19 11.57 -9.14
N ALA A 197 3.43 12.00 -8.84
CA ALA A 197 4.42 12.33 -9.86
C ALA A 197 4.83 11.10 -10.70
N VAL A 198 5.03 9.94 -10.06
CA VAL A 198 5.31 8.68 -10.76
C VAL A 198 4.13 8.26 -11.63
N GLN A 199 2.90 8.42 -11.14
CA GLN A 199 1.71 8.13 -11.93
C GLN A 199 1.57 9.10 -13.12
N GLU A 200 1.85 10.38 -12.95
CA GLU A 200 1.79 11.34 -14.06
C GLU A 200 2.82 11.02 -15.17
N GLN A 201 3.97 10.46 -14.80
CA GLN A 201 5.04 10.06 -15.72
C GLN A 201 4.92 8.62 -16.23
N PHE A 202 3.79 7.96 -16.02
CA PHE A 202 3.59 6.58 -16.46
C PHE A 202 3.73 6.46 -17.98
N ASP A 203 4.65 5.59 -18.42
CA ASP A 203 4.83 5.17 -19.81
C ASP A 203 4.81 3.63 -19.86
N PRO A 204 3.85 3.00 -20.56
CA PRO A 204 3.75 1.54 -20.65
C PRO A 204 4.96 0.90 -21.36
N ASN A 205 5.79 1.68 -22.07
CA ASN A 205 7.01 1.20 -22.72
C ASN A 205 8.26 1.32 -21.85
N GLN A 206 8.16 1.90 -20.65
CA GLN A 206 9.28 2.10 -19.72
C GLN A 206 9.03 1.34 -18.41
N GLN A 207 8.95 0.01 -18.52
CA GLN A 207 8.84 -0.85 -17.36
C GLN A 207 10.05 -0.66 -16.42
N PRO A 208 9.83 -0.39 -15.12
CA PRO A 208 10.91 -0.34 -14.14
C PRO A 208 11.65 -1.68 -14.06
N ASP A 209 12.97 -1.64 -13.94
CA ASP A 209 13.78 -2.85 -13.80
C ASP A 209 13.47 -3.57 -12.46
N PRO A 210 12.96 -4.82 -12.47
CA PRO A 210 12.67 -5.54 -11.22
C PRO A 210 13.92 -5.69 -10.32
N ALA A 211 15.14 -5.73 -10.87
CA ALA A 211 16.38 -5.78 -10.07
C ALA A 211 16.61 -4.53 -9.19
N ALA A 212 15.90 -3.43 -9.48
CA ALA A 212 15.96 -2.20 -8.71
C ALA A 212 15.10 -2.23 -7.43
N PHE A 213 14.33 -3.30 -7.19
CA PHE A 213 13.39 -3.39 -6.08
C PHE A 213 13.62 -4.66 -5.25
N ASN A 214 13.20 -4.62 -3.98
CA ASN A 214 13.34 -5.75 -3.05
C ASN A 214 12.03 -6.55 -2.90
N SER A 215 10.94 -6.04 -3.46
CA SER A 215 9.61 -6.63 -3.45
C SER A 215 8.97 -6.30 -4.79
N TRP A 216 8.18 -7.24 -5.31
CA TRP A 216 7.43 -7.08 -6.56
C TRP A 216 5.93 -7.24 -6.33
N GLY A 217 5.50 -7.30 -5.06
CA GLY A 217 4.10 -7.52 -4.70
C GLY A 217 3.54 -8.77 -5.36
N ARG A 218 2.34 -8.63 -5.93
CA ARG A 218 1.63 -9.68 -6.69
C ARG A 218 2.16 -9.89 -8.12
N TRP A 219 3.33 -9.36 -8.46
CA TRP A 219 3.98 -9.54 -9.76
C TRP A 219 5.33 -10.24 -9.57
N SER A 220 5.44 -11.03 -8.52
CA SER A 220 6.70 -11.64 -8.12
C SER A 220 7.14 -12.72 -9.08
N ASP A 221 6.22 -13.49 -9.66
CA ASP A 221 6.60 -14.55 -10.61
C ASP A 221 7.06 -13.94 -11.93
N TYR A 222 6.34 -12.94 -12.44
CA TYR A 222 6.75 -12.19 -13.62
C TYR A 222 8.10 -11.49 -13.45
N ALA A 223 8.33 -10.84 -12.30
CA ALA A 223 9.61 -10.21 -12.02
C ALA A 223 10.77 -11.22 -11.96
N LYS A 224 10.53 -12.41 -11.37
CA LYS A 224 11.52 -13.49 -11.36
C LYS A 224 11.80 -14.00 -12.77
N GLU A 225 10.78 -14.19 -13.60
CA GLU A 225 10.94 -14.62 -15.00
C GLU A 225 11.88 -13.68 -15.77
N ILE A 226 11.65 -12.37 -15.68
CA ILE A 226 12.53 -11.36 -16.29
C ILE A 226 13.98 -11.50 -15.79
N LEU A 227 14.18 -11.74 -14.50
CA LEU A 227 15.53 -11.88 -13.92
C LEU A 227 16.19 -13.21 -14.28
N LEU A 228 15.42 -14.27 -14.46
CA LEU A 228 15.87 -15.58 -14.95
C LEU A 228 16.35 -15.46 -16.39
N GLU A 229 15.54 -14.87 -17.28
CA GLU A 229 15.87 -14.67 -18.68
C GLU A 229 17.16 -13.85 -18.89
N ARG A 230 17.43 -12.91 -17.99
CA ARG A 230 18.64 -12.05 -18.01
C ARG A 230 19.88 -12.70 -17.40
N ASP A 231 19.82 -13.95 -16.95
CA ASP A 231 20.90 -14.61 -16.20
C ASP A 231 21.33 -13.78 -14.96
N HIS A 232 20.39 -13.02 -14.37
CA HIS A 232 20.73 -12.00 -13.39
C HIS A 232 21.26 -12.58 -12.07
N LEU A 233 22.23 -11.90 -11.46
CA LEU A 233 22.88 -12.31 -10.20
C LEU A 233 21.93 -12.53 -9.01
N TYR A 234 20.71 -11.99 -9.02
CA TYR A 234 19.69 -12.22 -7.99
C TYR A 234 19.43 -13.71 -7.73
N GLN A 235 19.65 -14.56 -8.74
CA GLN A 235 19.49 -16.01 -8.65
C GLN A 235 20.52 -16.68 -7.72
N VAL A 236 21.67 -16.04 -7.44
CA VAL A 236 22.68 -16.59 -6.53
C VAL A 236 22.09 -16.69 -5.13
N ALA A 237 22.04 -17.90 -4.57
CA ALA A 237 21.47 -18.09 -3.24
C ALA A 237 22.15 -17.19 -2.18
N ASN A 238 21.33 -16.57 -1.31
CA ASN A 238 21.78 -15.67 -0.24
C ASN A 238 22.57 -14.42 -0.70
N ILE A 239 22.56 -14.09 -1.98
CA ILE A 239 23.16 -12.84 -2.45
C ILE A 239 22.33 -11.65 -1.98
N THR A 240 23.01 -10.58 -1.62
CA THR A 240 22.39 -9.31 -1.25
C THR A 240 22.48 -8.32 -2.40
N ARG A 241 21.53 -7.38 -2.48
CA ARG A 241 21.55 -6.32 -3.49
C ARG A 241 22.83 -5.47 -3.44
N GLU A 242 23.41 -5.26 -2.26
CA GLU A 242 24.69 -4.58 -2.13
C GLU A 242 25.84 -5.36 -2.76
N GLN A 243 25.84 -6.70 -2.65
CA GLN A 243 26.83 -7.54 -3.32
C GLN A 243 26.63 -7.51 -4.83
N ILE A 244 25.40 -7.58 -5.33
CA ILE A 244 25.09 -7.42 -6.76
C ILE A 244 25.65 -6.09 -7.27
N LYS A 245 25.37 -4.97 -6.59
CA LYS A 245 25.92 -3.65 -6.97
C LYS A 245 27.45 -3.63 -6.99
N LYS A 246 28.12 -4.33 -6.07
CA LYS A 246 29.59 -4.42 -6.02
C LYS A 246 30.15 -5.30 -7.15
N LEU A 247 29.46 -6.38 -7.50
CA LEU A 247 29.80 -7.26 -8.62
C LEU A 247 29.64 -6.53 -9.96
N ASN A 248 28.51 -5.85 -10.17
CA ASN A 248 28.28 -5.07 -11.40
C ASN A 248 29.36 -3.99 -11.59
N ARG A 249 29.85 -3.36 -10.52
CA ARG A 249 30.95 -2.37 -10.58
C ARG A 249 32.28 -2.93 -11.08
N VAL A 250 32.50 -4.24 -10.96
CA VAL A 250 33.70 -4.91 -11.49
C VAL A 250 33.39 -5.68 -12.79
N GLY A 251 32.25 -5.40 -13.42
CA GLY A 251 31.84 -5.99 -14.71
C GLY A 251 31.27 -7.40 -14.61
N ILE A 252 30.93 -7.87 -13.40
CA ILE A 252 30.25 -9.17 -13.21
C ILE A 252 28.76 -8.87 -13.06
N GLU A 253 27.99 -9.11 -14.12
CA GLU A 253 26.56 -8.75 -14.17
C GLU A 253 25.61 -9.95 -14.21
N THR A 254 26.13 -11.14 -14.51
CA THR A 254 25.32 -12.36 -14.68
C THR A 254 25.86 -13.53 -13.84
N MET A 255 25.02 -14.53 -13.60
CA MET A 255 25.40 -15.79 -12.94
C MET A 255 26.52 -16.49 -13.70
N ALA A 256 26.39 -16.64 -15.02
CA ALA A 256 27.44 -17.22 -15.87
C ALA A 256 28.73 -16.38 -15.79
N GLY A 257 28.62 -15.05 -15.78
CA GLY A 257 29.74 -14.15 -15.60
C GLY A 257 30.44 -14.32 -14.25
N LEU A 258 29.69 -14.54 -13.17
CA LEU A 258 30.24 -14.80 -11.83
C LEU A 258 30.94 -16.18 -11.76
N ALA A 259 30.37 -17.20 -12.42
CA ALA A 259 30.98 -18.53 -12.47
C ALA A 259 32.30 -18.53 -13.27
N ALA A 260 32.35 -17.78 -14.37
CA ALA A 260 33.49 -17.75 -15.28
C ALA A 260 34.55 -16.67 -14.92
N THR A 261 34.30 -15.85 -13.91
CA THR A 261 35.15 -14.69 -13.63
C THR A 261 36.57 -15.09 -13.18
N SER A 262 37.57 -14.46 -13.80
CA SER A 262 38.98 -14.48 -13.34
C SER A 262 39.28 -13.39 -12.32
N VAL A 263 38.28 -12.61 -11.89
CA VAL A 263 38.45 -11.62 -10.84
C VAL A 263 38.75 -12.35 -9.53
N ASP A 264 39.90 -12.04 -8.94
CA ASP A 264 40.35 -12.62 -7.68
C ASP A 264 39.68 -11.95 -6.47
N LYS A 265 39.36 -10.66 -6.56
CA LYS A 265 38.85 -9.84 -5.45
C LYS A 265 37.82 -8.82 -5.92
N VAL A 266 36.75 -8.67 -5.15
CA VAL A 266 35.71 -7.65 -5.37
C VAL A 266 35.74 -6.66 -4.21
N PRO A 267 36.05 -5.36 -4.44
CA PRO A 267 36.07 -4.36 -3.39
C PRO A 267 34.77 -4.33 -2.57
N GLY A 268 34.91 -4.41 -1.24
CA GLY A 268 33.78 -4.40 -0.32
C GLY A 268 33.02 -5.74 -0.20
N ILE A 269 33.50 -6.82 -0.80
CA ILE A 269 33.09 -8.20 -0.53
C ILE A 269 34.30 -8.95 0.00
N GLY A 270 34.20 -9.52 1.21
CA GLY A 270 35.30 -10.32 1.77
C GLY A 270 35.54 -11.61 0.96
N GLN A 271 36.80 -12.03 0.85
CA GLN A 271 37.17 -13.22 0.04
C GLN A 271 36.31 -14.46 0.35
N PRO A 272 36.07 -14.85 1.62
CA PRO A 272 35.28 -16.05 1.91
C PRO A 272 33.84 -15.94 1.40
N VAL A 273 33.27 -14.73 1.42
CA VAL A 273 31.91 -14.47 0.93
C VAL A 273 31.90 -14.53 -0.60
N PHE A 274 32.90 -13.96 -1.26
CA PHE A 274 33.00 -13.98 -2.72
C PHE A 274 33.17 -15.40 -3.27
N GLU A 275 34.05 -16.22 -2.69
CA GLU A 275 34.20 -17.63 -3.07
C GLU A 275 32.90 -18.42 -2.84
N ARG A 276 32.20 -18.17 -1.73
CA ARG A 276 30.90 -18.79 -1.47
C ARG A 276 29.87 -18.43 -2.53
N LEU A 277 29.81 -17.17 -2.97
CA LEU A 277 28.87 -16.74 -4.01
C LEU A 277 29.13 -17.47 -5.34
N LYS A 278 30.39 -17.81 -5.68
CA LYS A 278 30.72 -18.60 -6.89
C LYS A 278 30.21 -20.04 -6.80
N VAL A 279 30.22 -20.65 -5.62
CA VAL A 279 29.77 -22.04 -5.41
C VAL A 279 28.24 -22.16 -5.40
N LEU A 280 27.55 -21.13 -4.90
CA LEU A 280 26.08 -21.08 -4.80
C LEU A 280 25.35 -20.89 -6.15
N ILE A 281 26.09 -20.89 -7.26
CA ILE A 281 25.54 -20.88 -8.63
C ILE A 281 25.09 -22.29 -9.05
N CYS A 282 25.64 -23.35 -8.42
CA CYS A 282 25.49 -24.74 -8.85
C CYS A 282 24.43 -25.55 -8.06
N THR A 283 23.61 -24.91 -7.22
CA THR A 283 22.58 -25.54 -6.37
C THR A 283 21.22 -24.96 -6.68
#